data_AF-A0A7Y7I027-F1
#
_entry.id   AF-A0A7Y7I027-F1
#
_cell.length_a   1.000
_cell.length_b   1.000
_cell.length_c   1.000
_cell.angle_alpha   90.00
_cell.angle_beta   90.00
_cell.angle_gamma   90.00
#
_symmetry.space_group_name_H-M   'P 1'
#
loop_
_entity.id
_entity.type
_entity.pdbx_description
1 polymer ?
#
loop_
_entity_poly.entity_id
_entity_poly.type
_entity_poly.pdbx_seq_one_letter_code
_entity_poly.pdbx_strand_id
1 'polypeptide(L)'
;MTGVAASLAADLGGKAARAVLLAAVAFGAFTYTRYLQIKAELAVDAAVQARQGIVERDATILTLRTLSAAQERLAASLDGERTALHQLANTREIQMRKLQDENAEIRAWAAVAVPADVVRLRDHGPITGAASYRQLLSQGATLQPARRAGEE
;
A
#
# COMPACT_ATOMS: atom_id res chain seq x y z
N MET A 1 77.20 -20.66 68.20
CA MET A 1 75.75 -20.74 67.83
C MET A 1 75.41 -19.90 66.60
N THR A 2 76.34 -19.73 65.64
CA THR A 2 76.15 -18.84 64.47
C THR A 2 75.75 -19.57 63.18
N GLY A 3 75.85 -20.91 63.14
CA GLY A 3 75.52 -21.70 61.94
C GLY A 3 74.03 -21.98 61.72
N VAL A 4 73.22 -22.06 62.79
CA VAL A 4 71.81 -22.47 62.71
C VAL A 4 70.89 -21.35 62.20
N ALA A 5 71.20 -20.09 62.50
CA ALA A 5 70.43 -18.94 62.01
C ALA A 5 70.60 -18.72 60.50
N ALA A 6 71.78 -19.03 59.96
CA ALA A 6 72.07 -18.91 58.53
C ALA A 6 71.34 -19.98 57.69
N SER A 7 71.24 -21.22 58.17
CA SER A 7 70.52 -22.28 57.46
C SER A 7 68.99 -22.07 57.48
N LEU A 8 68.45 -21.50 58.55
CA LEU A 8 67.01 -21.20 58.65
C LEU A 8 66.60 -20.09 57.68
N ALA A 9 67.44 -19.04 57.53
CA ALA A 9 67.21 -17.95 56.57
C ALA A 9 67.27 -18.43 55.11
N ALA A 10 68.18 -19.35 54.79
CA ALA A 10 68.29 -19.93 53.45
C ALA A 10 67.09 -20.82 53.09
N ASP A 11 66.59 -21.62 54.03
CA ASP A 11 65.42 -22.49 53.83
C ASP A 11 64.09 -21.68 53.79
N LEU A 12 64.01 -20.57 54.52
CA LEU A 12 62.92 -19.59 54.39
C LEU A 12 62.92 -18.90 53.02
N GLY A 13 64.10 -18.54 52.49
CA GLY A 13 64.24 -17.93 51.16
C GLY A 13 63.74 -18.84 50.04
N GLY A 14 64.06 -20.14 50.09
CA GLY A 14 63.59 -21.13 49.12
C GLY A 14 62.08 -21.38 49.17
N LYS A 15 61.47 -21.39 50.37
CA LYS A 15 60.02 -21.54 50.56
C LYS A 15 59.26 -20.30 50.09
N ALA A 16 59.77 -19.11 50.38
CA ALA A 16 59.21 -17.85 49.90
C ALA A 16 59.24 -17.77 48.36
N ALA A 17 60.35 -18.16 47.73
CA ALA A 17 60.47 -18.18 46.27
C ALA A 17 59.45 -19.14 45.62
N ARG A 18 59.25 -20.33 46.18
CA ARG A 18 58.25 -21.29 45.70
C ARG A 18 56.82 -20.78 45.89
N ALA A 19 56.51 -20.15 47.02
CA ALA A 19 55.20 -19.56 47.27
C ALA A 19 54.86 -18.45 46.27
N VAL A 20 55.84 -17.60 45.92
CA VAL A 20 55.68 -16.56 44.89
C VAL A 20 55.42 -17.16 43.52
N LEU A 21 56.16 -18.21 43.13
CA LEU A 21 55.92 -18.89 41.85
C LEU A 21 54.54 -19.52 41.78
N LEU A 22 54.10 -20.20 42.84
CA LEU A 22 52.75 -20.77 42.90
C LEU A 22 51.67 -19.69 42.85
N ALA A 23 51.87 -18.57 43.54
CA ALA A 23 50.96 -17.44 43.48
C ALA A 23 50.89 -16.83 42.06
N ALA A 24 52.02 -16.72 41.36
CA ALA A 24 52.06 -16.23 39.98
C ALA A 24 51.33 -17.17 39.01
N VAL A 25 51.51 -18.49 39.16
CA VAL A 25 50.78 -19.48 38.35
C VAL A 25 49.28 -19.45 38.65
N ALA A 26 48.90 -19.39 39.94
CA ALA A 26 47.50 -19.29 40.34
C ALA A 26 46.85 -18.01 39.81
N PHE A 27 47.56 -16.88 39.83
CA PHE A 27 47.10 -15.63 39.26
C PHE A 27 46.97 -15.68 37.73
N GLY A 28 47.91 -16.32 37.03
CA GLY A 28 47.81 -16.59 35.60
C GLY A 28 46.61 -17.46 35.25
N ALA A 29 46.37 -18.54 35.99
CA ALA A 29 45.21 -19.40 35.80
C ALA A 29 43.89 -18.66 36.11
N PHE A 30 43.86 -17.83 37.14
CA PHE A 30 42.70 -17.02 37.50
C PHE A 30 42.37 -16.00 36.41
N THR A 31 43.36 -15.24 35.93
CA THR A 31 43.15 -14.25 34.85
C THR A 31 42.77 -14.92 33.53
N TYR A 32 43.33 -16.08 33.22
CA TYR A 32 42.96 -16.87 32.04
C TYR A 32 41.50 -17.32 32.08
N THR A 33 41.04 -17.88 33.20
CA THR A 33 39.62 -18.28 33.34
C THR A 33 38.68 -17.08 33.28
N ARG A 34 39.06 -15.94 33.88
CA ARG A 34 38.32 -14.68 33.76
C ARG A 34 38.21 -14.18 32.32
N TYR A 35 39.30 -14.25 31.56
CA TYR A 35 39.30 -13.88 30.14
C TYR A 35 38.37 -14.77 29.31
N LEU A 36 38.39 -16.09 29.55
CA LEU A 36 37.47 -17.03 28.90
C LEU A 36 36.00 -16.76 29.27
N GLN A 37 35.71 -16.45 30.54
CA GLN A 37 34.36 -16.11 30.99
C GLN A 37 33.81 -14.88 30.27
N ILE A 38 34.59 -13.80 30.17
CA ILE A 38 34.18 -12.57 29.47
C ILE A 38 33.86 -12.86 27.99
N LYS A 39 34.68 -13.69 27.33
CA LYS A 39 34.41 -14.08 25.94
C LYS A 39 33.14 -14.91 25.80
N ALA A 40 32.88 -15.81 26.75
CA ALA A 40 31.67 -16.61 26.77
C ALA A 40 30.42 -15.74 26.99
N GLU A 41 30.48 -14.80 27.94
CA GLU A 41 29.42 -13.83 28.20
C GLU A 41 29.12 -12.98 26.96
N LEU A 42 30.15 -12.41 26.32
CA LEU A 42 29.96 -11.62 25.10
C LEU A 42 29.34 -12.44 23.96
N ALA A 43 29.72 -13.72 23.83
CA ALA A 43 29.15 -14.61 22.82
C ALA A 43 27.67 -14.94 23.12
N VAL A 44 27.32 -15.13 24.39
CA VAL A 44 25.93 -15.32 24.84
C VAL A 44 25.12 -14.06 24.56
N ASP A 45 25.62 -12.89 24.94
CA ASP A 45 24.96 -11.61 24.71
C ASP A 45 24.73 -11.35 23.22
N ALA A 46 25.75 -11.58 22.38
CA ALA A 46 25.62 -11.47 20.93
C ALA A 46 24.56 -12.44 20.37
N ALA A 47 24.50 -13.68 20.89
CA ALA A 47 23.49 -14.64 20.49
C ALA A 47 22.07 -14.24 20.93
N VAL A 48 21.93 -13.65 22.13
CA VAL A 48 20.65 -13.13 22.63
C VAL A 48 20.18 -11.95 21.77
N GLN A 49 21.07 -11.00 21.49
CA GLN A 49 20.78 -9.84 20.62
C GLN A 49 20.39 -10.28 19.20
N ALA A 50 21.12 -11.26 18.63
CA ALA A 50 20.77 -11.83 17.33
C ALA A 50 19.39 -12.49 17.35
N ARG A 51 19.05 -13.26 18.40
CA ARG A 51 17.73 -13.86 18.57
C ARG A 51 16.62 -12.82 18.70
N GLN A 52 16.84 -11.77 19.49
CA GLN A 52 15.89 -10.66 19.63
C GLN A 52 15.64 -10.00 18.27
N GLY A 53 16.70 -9.69 17.53
CA GLY A 53 16.57 -9.13 16.19
C GLY A 53 15.92 -10.08 15.18
N ILE A 54 15.93 -11.40 15.38
CA ILE A 54 15.15 -12.35 14.57
C ILE A 54 13.68 -12.26 14.95
N VAL A 55 13.35 -12.29 16.25
CA VAL A 55 11.96 -12.20 16.75
C VAL A 55 11.27 -10.91 16.28
N GLU A 56 11.95 -9.77 16.33
CA GLU A 56 11.42 -8.50 15.84
C GLU A 56 11.15 -8.51 14.33
N ARG A 57 12.06 -9.09 13.56
CA ARG A 57 11.90 -9.24 12.10
C ARG A 57 10.77 -10.21 11.78
N ASP A 58 10.65 -11.32 12.49
CA ASP A 58 9.58 -12.30 12.31
C ASP A 58 8.22 -11.68 12.61
N ALA A 59 8.10 -10.89 13.68
CA ALA A 59 6.89 -10.13 13.98
C ALA A 59 6.54 -9.17 12.81
N THR A 60 7.52 -8.45 12.29
CA THR A 60 7.33 -7.54 11.14
C THR A 60 6.89 -8.30 9.88
N ILE A 61 7.52 -9.44 9.59
CA ILE A 61 7.18 -10.30 8.45
C ILE A 61 5.75 -10.82 8.59
N LEU A 62 5.33 -11.23 9.78
CA LEU A 62 3.95 -11.66 10.04
C LEU A 62 2.97 -10.52 9.77
N THR A 63 3.24 -9.32 10.26
CA THR A 63 2.39 -8.14 9.99
C THR A 63 2.31 -7.80 8.49
N LEU A 64 3.44 -7.86 7.77
CA LEU A 64 3.45 -7.60 6.33
C LEU A 64 2.66 -8.67 5.56
N ARG A 65 2.77 -9.94 5.95
CA ARG A 65 2.01 -11.04 5.35
C ARG A 65 0.51 -10.90 5.59
N THR A 66 0.08 -10.55 6.80
CA THR A 66 -1.35 -10.35 7.09
C THR A 66 -1.90 -9.16 6.31
N LEU A 67 -1.15 -8.07 6.20
CA LEU A 67 -1.53 -6.91 5.40
C LEU A 67 -1.64 -7.26 3.91
N SER A 68 -0.65 -7.97 3.35
CA SER A 68 -0.67 -8.42 1.95
C SER A 68 -1.89 -9.30 1.67
N ALA A 69 -2.16 -10.28 2.54
CA ALA A 69 -3.32 -11.16 2.39
C ALA A 69 -4.66 -10.39 2.48
N ALA A 70 -4.74 -9.36 3.33
CA ALA A 70 -5.91 -8.48 3.39
C ALA A 70 -6.06 -7.65 2.11
N GLN A 71 -4.96 -7.13 1.57
CA GLN A 71 -4.94 -6.36 0.32
C GLN A 71 -5.36 -7.23 -0.87
N GLU A 72 -4.87 -8.46 -0.98
CA GLU A 72 -5.28 -9.41 -2.03
C GLU A 72 -6.78 -9.71 -1.98
N ARG A 73 -7.35 -9.89 -0.78
CA ARG A 73 -8.80 -10.08 -0.62
C ARG A 73 -9.60 -8.85 -1.07
N LEU A 74 -9.15 -7.66 -0.71
CA LEU A 74 -9.77 -6.40 -1.16
C LEU A 74 -9.69 -6.25 -2.68
N ALA A 75 -8.53 -6.56 -3.28
CA ALA A 75 -8.36 -6.53 -4.73
C ALA A 75 -9.29 -7.53 -5.44
N ALA A 76 -9.40 -8.76 -4.93
CA ALA A 76 -10.33 -9.76 -5.47
C ALA A 76 -11.79 -9.32 -5.35
N SER A 77 -12.16 -8.69 -4.23
CA SER A 77 -13.51 -8.13 -4.05
C SER A 77 -13.79 -7.02 -5.06
N LEU A 78 -12.85 -6.10 -5.27
CA LEU A 78 -12.99 -5.01 -6.25
C LEU A 78 -13.08 -5.53 -7.68
N ASP A 79 -12.33 -6.58 -8.01
CA ASP A 79 -12.39 -7.20 -9.33
C ASP A 79 -13.73 -7.92 -9.58
N GLY A 80 -14.25 -8.61 -8.56
CA GLY A 80 -15.58 -9.18 -8.58
C GLY A 80 -16.68 -8.13 -8.77
N GLU A 81 -16.58 -7.01 -8.04
CA GLU A 81 -17.53 -5.89 -8.17
C GLU A 81 -17.47 -5.24 -9.56
N ARG A 82 -16.26 -5.00 -10.08
CA ARG A 82 -16.06 -4.49 -11.46
C ARG A 82 -16.69 -5.43 -12.48
N THR A 83 -16.47 -6.73 -12.35
CA THR A 83 -17.04 -7.73 -13.26
C THR A 83 -18.56 -7.70 -13.21
N ALA A 84 -19.15 -7.63 -12.03
CA ALA A 84 -20.61 -7.53 -11.86
C ALA A 84 -21.17 -6.24 -12.48
N LEU A 85 -20.49 -5.10 -12.28
CA LEU A 85 -20.88 -3.83 -12.89
C LEU A 85 -20.80 -3.87 -14.42
N HIS A 86 -19.75 -4.48 -14.98
CA HIS A 86 -19.63 -4.67 -16.43
C HIS A 86 -20.75 -5.54 -17.00
N GLN A 87 -21.09 -6.64 -16.32
CA GLN A 87 -22.21 -7.50 -16.72
C GLN A 87 -23.55 -6.77 -16.66
N LEU A 88 -23.78 -5.99 -15.61
CA LEU A 88 -24.99 -5.16 -15.48
C LEU A 88 -25.07 -4.11 -16.58
N ALA A 89 -23.97 -3.41 -16.86
CA ALA A 89 -23.90 -2.41 -17.92
C ALA A 89 -24.21 -3.03 -19.30
N ASN A 90 -23.59 -4.17 -19.62
CA ASN A 90 -23.86 -4.88 -20.88
C ASN A 90 -25.33 -5.33 -20.98
N THR A 91 -25.89 -5.87 -19.88
CA THR A 91 -27.31 -6.26 -19.84
C THR A 91 -28.22 -5.07 -20.10
N ARG A 92 -27.94 -3.92 -19.48
CA ARG A 92 -28.69 -2.68 -19.70
C ARG A 92 -28.58 -2.22 -21.14
N GLU A 93 -27.39 -2.29 -21.72
CA GLU A 93 -27.15 -1.90 -23.11
C GLU A 93 -27.93 -2.78 -24.10
N ILE A 94 -27.92 -4.09 -23.89
CA ILE A 94 -28.71 -5.05 -24.68
C ILE A 94 -30.21 -4.76 -24.53
N GLN A 95 -30.68 -4.52 -23.30
CA GLN A 95 -32.08 -4.17 -23.05
C GLN A 95 -32.48 -2.87 -23.74
N MET A 96 -31.63 -1.84 -23.69
CA MET A 96 -31.89 -0.58 -24.38
C MET A 96 -31.94 -0.76 -25.90
N ARG A 97 -30.99 -1.50 -26.49
CA ARG A 97 -31.03 -1.85 -27.92
C ARG A 97 -32.30 -2.60 -28.27
N LYS A 98 -32.65 -3.63 -27.50
CA LYS A 98 -33.88 -4.40 -27.69
C LYS A 98 -35.11 -3.51 -27.63
N LEU A 99 -35.22 -2.60 -26.67
CA LEU A 99 -36.35 -1.66 -26.58
C LEU A 99 -36.40 -0.73 -27.79
N GLN A 100 -35.26 -0.27 -28.30
CA GLN A 100 -35.21 0.53 -29.53
C GLN A 100 -35.61 -0.28 -30.78
N ASP A 101 -35.19 -1.55 -30.85
CA ASP A 101 -35.43 -2.47 -31.97
C ASP A 101 -36.83 -3.12 -31.96
N GLU A 102 -37.48 -3.21 -30.81
CA GLU A 102 -38.86 -3.73 -30.71
C GLU A 102 -39.88 -2.60 -30.88
N ASN A 103 -39.54 -1.38 -30.46
CA ASN A 103 -40.48 -0.28 -30.48
C ASN A 103 -40.50 0.40 -31.88
N ALA A 104 -41.29 -0.17 -32.78
CA ALA A 104 -41.47 0.32 -34.15
C ALA A 104 -41.97 1.78 -34.18
N GLU A 105 -42.69 2.22 -33.15
CA GLU A 105 -43.12 3.60 -32.97
C GLU A 105 -41.93 4.54 -32.73
N ILE A 106 -40.96 4.15 -31.90
CA ILE A 106 -39.72 4.92 -31.69
C ILE A 106 -38.90 4.99 -32.98
N ARG A 107 -38.79 3.88 -33.71
CA ARG A 107 -38.10 3.87 -35.02
C ARG A 107 -38.81 4.74 -36.04
N ALA A 108 -40.14 4.67 -36.11
CA ALA A 108 -40.94 5.49 -37.00
C ALA A 108 -40.76 6.97 -36.66
N TRP A 109 -40.86 7.36 -35.39
CA TRP A 109 -40.65 8.73 -34.93
C TRP A 109 -39.24 9.24 -35.24
N ALA A 110 -38.21 8.42 -35.02
CA ALA A 110 -36.82 8.79 -35.33
C ALA A 110 -36.54 8.89 -36.85
N ALA A 111 -37.30 8.16 -37.67
CA ALA A 111 -37.19 8.22 -39.14
C ALA A 111 -37.95 9.40 -39.76
N VAL A 112 -38.88 10.03 -39.03
CA VAL A 112 -39.55 11.25 -39.51
C VAL A 112 -38.52 12.37 -39.62
N ALA A 113 -38.41 12.96 -40.81
CA ALA A 113 -37.58 14.14 -41.02
C ALA A 113 -37.99 15.25 -40.03
N VAL A 114 -37.02 15.76 -39.27
CA VAL A 114 -37.26 16.82 -38.29
C VAL A 114 -37.92 18.00 -39.02
N PRO A 115 -39.09 18.49 -38.55
CA PRO A 115 -39.78 19.59 -39.21
C PRO A 115 -38.87 20.80 -39.38
N ALA A 116 -38.95 21.46 -40.53
CA ALA A 116 -38.12 22.62 -40.86
C ALA A 116 -38.19 23.72 -39.78
N ASP A 117 -39.33 23.88 -39.11
CA ASP A 117 -39.51 24.83 -38.02
C ASP A 117 -38.62 24.52 -36.81
N VAL A 118 -38.46 23.23 -36.48
CA VAL A 118 -37.60 22.77 -35.38
C VAL A 118 -36.12 22.87 -35.77
N VAL A 119 -35.79 22.55 -37.02
CA VAL A 119 -34.43 22.75 -37.55
C VAL A 119 -34.07 24.23 -37.48
N ARG A 120 -34.97 25.13 -37.90
CA ARG A 120 -34.77 26.59 -37.87
C ARG A 120 -34.68 27.16 -36.46
N LEU A 121 -35.32 26.54 -35.48
CA LEU A 121 -35.17 26.86 -34.05
C LEU A 121 -33.78 26.51 -33.52
N ARG A 122 -33.19 25.42 -34.03
CA ARG A 122 -31.86 24.94 -33.62
C ARG A 122 -30.73 25.59 -34.41
N ASP A 123 -31.03 26.08 -35.61
CA ASP A 123 -30.10 26.78 -36.49
C ASP A 123 -29.94 28.27 -36.09
N HIS A 124 -29.84 28.52 -34.78
CA HIS A 124 -29.41 29.82 -34.29
C HIS A 124 -27.88 29.91 -34.44
N GLY A 125 -27.38 31.06 -34.88
CA GLY A 125 -25.93 31.32 -34.91
C GLY A 125 -25.26 31.09 -33.54
N PRO A 126 -23.93 30.94 -33.49
CA PRO A 126 -23.21 30.65 -32.25
C PRO A 126 -23.52 31.69 -31.17
N ILE A 127 -24.06 31.23 -30.04
CA ILE A 127 -24.38 32.07 -28.89
C ILE A 127 -23.13 32.20 -28.03
N THR A 128 -22.30 33.20 -28.28
CA THR A 128 -21.08 33.46 -27.50
C THR A 128 -21.35 34.38 -26.31
N GLY A 129 -21.84 33.81 -25.22
CA GLY A 129 -21.98 34.49 -23.93
C GLY A 129 -23.40 35.00 -23.61
N ALA A 130 -23.58 35.44 -22.37
CA ALA A 130 -24.88 35.74 -21.78
C ALA A 130 -25.63 36.91 -22.44
N ALA A 131 -24.91 37.93 -22.93
CA ALA A 131 -25.52 39.09 -23.60
C ALA A 131 -26.19 38.69 -24.93
N SER A 132 -25.49 37.91 -25.76
CA SER A 132 -26.01 37.32 -27.01
C SER A 132 -27.17 36.36 -26.77
N TYR A 133 -27.18 35.63 -25.65
CA TYR A 133 -28.29 34.75 -25.27
C TYR A 133 -29.57 35.55 -24.97
N ARG A 134 -29.49 36.64 -24.20
CA ARG A 134 -30.65 37.51 -23.92
C ARG A 134 -31.18 38.18 -25.19
N GLN A 135 -30.29 38.56 -26.09
CA GLN A 135 -30.68 39.19 -27.36
C GLN A 135 -31.45 38.22 -28.26
N LEU A 136 -31.04 36.94 -28.32
CA LEU A 136 -31.77 35.90 -29.04
C LEU A 136 -33.20 35.70 -28.46
N LEU A 137 -33.33 35.62 -27.13
CA LEU A 137 -34.64 35.49 -26.47
C LEU A 137 -35.55 36.69 -26.73
N SER A 138 -34.97 37.90 -26.81
CA SER A 138 -35.74 39.11 -27.10
C SER A 138 -36.25 39.18 -28.55
N GLN A 139 -35.63 38.44 -29.48
CA GLN A 139 -36.02 38.38 -30.89
C GLN A 139 -36.98 37.21 -31.19
N GLY A 140 -37.05 36.20 -30.33
CA GLY A 140 -37.80 34.97 -30.54
C GLY A 140 -39.28 35.05 -30.18
N ALA A 141 -40.10 35.75 -30.96
CA ALA A 141 -41.56 35.58 -30.95
C ALA A 141 -42.25 36.09 -32.24
N THR A 142 -41.87 35.56 -33.40
CA THR A 142 -42.80 35.49 -34.54
C THR A 142 -42.76 34.11 -35.16
N LEU A 143 -43.39 33.14 -34.47
CA LEU A 143 -43.75 31.88 -35.11
C LEU A 143 -44.81 32.21 -36.18
N GLN A 144 -44.42 32.19 -37.46
CA GLN A 144 -45.39 32.27 -38.56
C GLN A 144 -46.34 31.05 -38.48
N PRO A 145 -47.66 31.24 -38.67
CA PRO A 145 -48.60 30.15 -38.57
C PRO A 145 -48.30 29.07 -39.60
N ALA A 146 -48.42 27.80 -39.19
CA ALA A 146 -48.23 26.65 -40.04
C ALA A 146 -49.08 26.78 -41.32
N ARG A 147 -48.43 26.79 -42.48
CA ARG A 147 -49.11 26.78 -43.78
C ARG A 147 -49.88 25.46 -43.87
N ARG A 148 -51.22 25.51 -43.82
CA ARG A 148 -52.07 24.34 -44.10
C ARG A 148 -51.68 23.79 -45.47
N ALA A 149 -51.19 22.56 -45.51
CA ALA A 149 -51.12 21.79 -46.73
C ALA A 149 -52.57 21.54 -47.19
N GLY A 150 -52.83 21.83 -48.45
CA GLY A 150 -54.17 21.95 -49.03
C GLY A 150 -55.01 20.68 -48.96
N GLU A 151 -56.31 20.93 -48.82
CA GLU A 151 -57.38 20.14 -49.40
C GLU A 151 -57.21 20.17 -50.93
N GLU A 152 -57.04 19.00 -51.57
CA GLU A 152 -57.71 18.56 -52.83
C GLU A 152 -57.55 17.03 -52.95
#